data_AF-A0A7V2CMA1-F1
#
_entry.id   AF-A0A7V2CMA1-F1
#
_cell.length_a   1.000
_cell.length_b   1.000
_cell.length_c   1.000
_cell.angle_alpha   90.00
_cell.angle_beta   90.00
_cell.angle_gamma   90.00
#
_symmetry.space_group_name_H-M   'P 1'
#
loop_
_entity.id
_entity.type
_entity.pdbx_description
1 polymer ?
#
loop_
_entity_poly.entity_id
_entity_poly.type
_entity_poly.pdbx_seq_one_letter_code
_entity_poly.pdbx_strand_id
1 'polypeptide(L)'
;MSGTILASDNPLTHVVQHPFVRVGEPGLLGGLTLVSNHIVMMILAAVLTMLVLPRAVRRRFTGDEVTDLTPTGFGNFIESICNYLRKEVAEPALGPYTDRFVHYVWTCFFFILFCNLLGL
;
A
#
# COMPACT_ATOMS: atom_id res chain seq x y z
N MET A 1 45.56 3.95 -28.77
CA MET A 1 45.14 4.99 -27.81
C MET A 1 43.68 4.72 -27.48
N SER A 2 43.42 3.76 -26.60
CA SER A 2 43.28 3.97 -25.15
C SER A 2 42.15 4.94 -24.83
N GLY A 3 40.95 4.38 -24.64
CA GLY A 3 39.77 5.03 -24.10
C GLY A 3 39.01 4.01 -23.26
N THR A 4 39.59 3.67 -22.12
CA THR A 4 38.99 2.91 -21.02
C THR A 4 37.67 3.56 -20.59
N ILE A 5 36.54 3.01 -21.05
CA ILE A 5 35.22 3.21 -20.42
C ILE A 5 34.80 1.86 -19.84
N LEU A 6 35.45 1.49 -18.74
CA LEU A 6 34.94 0.47 -17.83
C LEU A 6 33.93 1.16 -16.91
N ALA A 7 32.76 0.53 -16.75
CA ALA A 7 31.63 0.94 -15.90
C ALA A 7 30.77 2.10 -16.41
N SER A 8 30.12 1.94 -17.56
CA SER A 8 28.77 2.50 -17.73
C SER A 8 27.79 1.55 -17.03
N ASP A 9 27.74 1.57 -15.70
CA ASP A 9 26.63 0.97 -14.97
C ASP A 9 25.37 1.67 -15.45
N ASN A 10 24.58 0.93 -16.23
CA ASN A 10 23.40 1.44 -16.89
C ASN A 10 22.38 1.73 -15.77
N PRO A 11 22.08 3.00 -15.44
CA PRO A 11 21.37 3.37 -14.21
C PRO A 11 19.92 2.88 -14.20
N LEU A 12 19.44 2.33 -15.32
CA LEU A 12 18.09 1.81 -15.50
C LEU A 12 17.96 0.33 -15.14
N THR A 13 19.04 -0.42 -14.95
CA THR A 13 18.98 -1.89 -14.71
C THR A 13 18.32 -2.25 -13.38
N HIS A 14 18.33 -1.35 -12.39
CA HIS A 14 17.65 -1.52 -11.11
C HIS A 14 16.18 -1.06 -11.13
N VAL A 15 15.80 -0.22 -12.11
CA VAL A 15 14.42 0.29 -12.30
C VAL A 15 13.64 -0.65 -13.23
N VAL A 16 14.35 -1.36 -14.11
CA VAL A 16 13.73 -2.26 -15.09
C VAL A 16 13.22 -3.51 -14.39
N GLN A 17 11.98 -3.85 -14.75
CA GLN A 17 11.30 -5.04 -14.31
C GLN A 17 12.06 -6.32 -14.71
N HIS A 18 12.50 -7.10 -13.72
CA HIS A 18 13.08 -8.44 -13.94
C HIS A 18 11.98 -9.52 -13.80
N PRO A 19 11.48 -10.10 -14.91
CA PRO A 19 10.47 -11.15 -14.85
C PRO A 19 11.10 -12.49 -14.47
N PHE A 20 10.77 -13.03 -13.30
CA PHE A 20 11.31 -14.30 -12.80
C PHE A 20 10.64 -15.55 -13.42
N VAL A 21 9.37 -15.45 -13.83
CA VAL A 21 8.64 -16.59 -14.42
C VAL A 21 7.84 -16.12 -15.63
N ARG A 22 8.17 -16.64 -16.81
CA ARG A 22 7.36 -16.49 -18.04
C ARG A 22 6.54 -17.77 -18.21
N VAL A 23 5.22 -17.70 -18.04
CA VAL A 23 4.32 -18.82 -18.39
C VAL A 23 3.44 -18.36 -19.53
N GLY A 24 3.81 -18.72 -20.76
CA GLY A 24 3.00 -18.45 -21.94
C GLY A 24 3.78 -18.63 -23.24
N GLU A 25 3.31 -19.56 -24.07
CA GLU A 25 3.75 -19.76 -25.45
C GLU A 25 3.73 -18.42 -26.23
N PRO A 26 4.78 -18.11 -27.01
CA PRO A 26 4.86 -16.89 -27.79
C PRO A 26 3.99 -17.05 -29.04
N GLY A 27 2.72 -16.64 -29.00
CA GLY A 27 1.93 -16.71 -30.24
C GLY A 27 0.53 -16.09 -30.27
N LEU A 28 -0.24 -16.10 -29.17
CA LEU A 28 -1.65 -15.66 -29.24
C LEU A 28 -2.11 -14.65 -28.17
N LEU A 29 -1.56 -14.70 -26.96
CA LEU A 29 -1.91 -13.78 -25.85
C LEU A 29 -0.67 -13.13 -25.21
N GLY A 30 0.45 -13.03 -25.95
CA GLY A 30 1.67 -12.34 -25.53
C GLY A 30 2.14 -12.71 -24.13
N GLY A 31 2.80 -13.88 -23.98
CA GLY A 31 3.46 -14.37 -22.77
C GLY A 31 3.15 -13.61 -21.47
N LEU A 32 2.08 -14.01 -20.78
CA LEU A 32 1.69 -13.43 -19.49
C LEU A 32 2.85 -13.54 -18.49
N THR A 33 3.52 -12.42 -18.22
CA THR A 33 4.52 -12.27 -17.16
C THR A 33 3.81 -12.16 -15.81
N LEU A 34 3.20 -13.27 -15.36
CA LEU A 34 2.33 -13.32 -14.17
C LEU A 34 3.06 -12.95 -12.86
N VAL A 35 4.38 -13.15 -12.79
CA VAL A 35 5.15 -12.93 -11.55
C VAL A 35 6.35 -12.04 -11.83
N SER A 36 6.12 -10.76 -11.62
CA SER A 36 7.11 -9.69 -11.65
C SER A 36 7.47 -9.27 -10.23
N ASN A 37 8.70 -8.79 -10.00
CA ASN A 37 9.10 -8.17 -8.73
C ASN A 37 8.07 -7.15 -8.22
N HIS A 38 7.52 -6.34 -9.13
CA HIS A 38 6.50 -5.35 -8.77
C HIS A 38 5.19 -5.99 -8.32
N ILE A 39 4.74 -7.06 -9.00
CA ILE A 39 3.51 -7.79 -8.62
C ILE A 39 3.69 -8.46 -7.26
N VAL A 40 4.86 -9.06 -7.01
CA VAL A 40 5.18 -9.67 -5.71
C VAL A 40 5.20 -8.61 -4.60
N MET A 41 5.84 -7.46 -4.84
CA MET A 41 5.87 -6.35 -3.87
C MET A 41 4.47 -5.76 -3.61
N MET A 42 3.63 -5.62 -4.63
CA MET A 42 2.24 -5.17 -4.47
C MET A 42 1.42 -6.17 -3.64
N ILE A 43 1.58 -7.47 -3.88
CA ILE A 43 0.91 -8.52 -3.10
C ILE A 43 1.38 -8.46 -1.65
N LEU A 44 2.68 -8.32 -1.41
CA LEU A 44 3.25 -8.19 -0.07
C LEU A 44 2.71 -6.95 0.65
N ALA A 45 2.67 -5.80 -0.03
CA ALA A 45 2.10 -4.57 0.51
C ALA A 45 0.61 -4.72 0.84
N ALA A 46 -0.17 -5.39 -0.02
CA ALA A 46 -1.57 -5.67 0.21
C ALA A 46 -1.78 -6.55 1.45
N VAL A 47 -1.02 -7.64 1.58
CA VAL A 47 -1.08 -8.54 2.75
C VAL A 47 -0.69 -7.79 4.01
N LEU A 48 0.37 -6.99 3.97
CA LEU A 48 0.82 -6.22 5.14
C LEU A 48 -0.24 -5.20 5.56
N THR A 49 -0.82 -4.45 4.61
CA THR A 49 -1.91 -3.50 4.88
C THR A 49 -3.11 -4.20 5.51
N MET A 50 -3.49 -5.36 4.96
CA MET A 50 -4.61 -6.17 5.44
C MET A 50 -4.37 -6.76 6.83
N LEU A 51 -3.12 -7.00 7.24
CA LEU A 51 -2.78 -7.52 8.57
C LEU A 51 -2.57 -6.42 9.62
N VAL A 52 -1.99 -5.29 9.21
CA VAL A 52 -1.59 -4.19 10.10
C VAL A 52 -2.79 -3.31 10.44
N LEU A 53 -3.60 -2.90 9.47
CA LEU A 53 -4.73 -1.99 9.76
C LEU A 53 -5.76 -2.58 10.72
N PRO A 54 -6.29 -3.80 10.51
CA PRO A 54 -7.27 -4.36 11.44
C PRO A 54 -6.68 -4.61 12.82
N ARG A 55 -5.37 -4.89 12.93
CA ARG A 55 -4.69 -5.01 14.22
C ARG A 55 -4.50 -3.66 14.91
N ALA A 56 -4.16 -2.61 14.16
CA ALA A 56 -3.94 -1.27 14.70
C ALA A 56 -5.24 -0.60 15.14
N VAL A 57 -6.35 -0.89 14.45
CA VAL A 57 -7.69 -0.36 14.75
C VAL A 57 -8.48 -1.30 15.69
N ARG A 58 -7.94 -2.48 16.02
CA ARG A 58 -8.63 -3.42 16.92
C ARG A 58 -8.79 -2.76 18.28
N ARG A 59 -10.04 -2.44 18.63
CA ARG A 59 -10.40 -1.96 19.97
C ARG A 59 -9.95 -3.00 20.98
N ARG A 60 -9.17 -2.57 21.98
CA ARG A 60 -8.95 -3.37 23.19
C ARG A 60 -10.26 -3.31 23.95
N PHE A 61 -11.07 -4.37 23.90
CA PHE A 61 -12.22 -4.52 24.80
C PHE A 61 -11.66 -4.87 26.18
N THR A 62 -11.52 -3.86 27.02
CA THR A 62 -10.94 -4.00 28.37
C THR A 62 -12.01 -4.21 29.43
N GLY A 63 -13.29 -4.04 29.08
CA GLY A 63 -14.42 -4.32 29.99
C GLY A 63 -14.73 -3.21 30.99
N ASP A 64 -13.98 -2.11 30.95
CA ASP A 64 -14.19 -0.88 31.73
C ASP A 64 -14.60 0.26 30.79
N GLU A 65 -15.86 0.73 30.87
CA GLU A 65 -16.43 1.71 29.92
C GLU A 65 -15.60 2.99 29.81
N VAL A 66 -15.01 3.47 30.89
CA VAL A 66 -14.27 4.75 30.92
C VAL A 66 -12.87 4.63 30.29
N THR A 67 -12.23 3.48 30.47
CA THR A 67 -10.88 3.23 29.94
C THR A 67 -10.92 2.76 28.47
N ASP A 68 -12.00 2.09 28.05
CA ASP A 68 -12.27 1.72 26.65
C ASP A 68 -12.56 2.93 25.75
N LEU A 69 -13.04 4.05 26.32
CA LEU A 69 -13.37 5.26 25.58
C LEU A 69 -12.14 6.11 25.21
N THR A 70 -10.97 5.84 25.79
CA THR A 70 -9.75 6.61 25.49
C THR A 70 -8.79 5.79 24.64
N PRO A 71 -8.77 5.99 23.29
CA PRO A 71 -7.79 5.32 22.44
C PRO A 71 -6.37 5.79 22.81
N THR A 72 -5.54 4.88 23.30
CA THR A 72 -4.15 5.18 23.70
C THR A 72 -3.13 4.63 22.71
N GLY A 73 -2.04 5.37 22.48
CA GLY A 73 -0.90 4.93 21.67
C GLY A 73 -1.11 5.03 20.15
N PHE A 74 -0.68 4.00 19.42
CA PHE A 74 -0.67 3.96 17.95
C PHE A 74 -2.08 3.97 17.32
N GLY A 75 -3.08 3.43 18.02
CA GLY A 75 -4.48 3.45 17.55
C GLY A 75 -5.03 4.87 17.40
N ASN A 76 -4.68 5.78 18.31
CA ASN A 76 -5.10 7.19 18.25
C ASN A 76 -4.51 7.91 17.03
N PHE A 77 -3.27 7.60 16.66
CA PHE A 77 -2.63 8.17 15.46
C PHE A 77 -3.38 7.74 14.19
N ILE A 78 -3.67 6.45 14.06
CA ILE A 78 -4.43 5.91 12.92
C ILE A 78 -5.85 6.49 12.88
N GLU A 79 -6.53 6.58 14.02
CA GLU A 79 -7.86 7.17 14.12
C GLU A 79 -7.87 8.64 13.70
N SER A 80 -6.88 9.41 14.13
CA SER A 80 -6.69 10.81 13.70
C SER A 80 -6.53 10.93 12.18
N ILE A 81 -5.71 10.07 11.55
CA ILE A 81 -5.57 10.02 10.08
C ILE A 81 -6.90 9.68 9.42
N CYS A 82 -7.61 8.66 9.90
CA CYS A 82 -8.91 8.26 9.35
C CYS A 82 -9.93 9.41 9.45
N ASN A 83 -9.97 10.12 10.58
CA ASN A 83 -10.87 11.24 10.79
C ASN A 83 -10.52 12.42 9.86
N TYR A 84 -9.22 12.73 9.70
CA TYR A 84 -8.75 13.72 8.74
C TYR A 84 -9.15 13.36 7.30
N LEU A 85 -8.88 12.12 6.87
CA LEU A 85 -9.28 11.64 5.54
C LEU A 85 -10.80 11.71 5.33
N ARG A 86 -11.59 11.48 6.37
CA ARG A 86 -13.05 11.60 6.28
C ARG A 86 -13.48 13.04 6.11
N LYS A 87 -13.06 13.93 7.00
CA LYS A 87 -13.57 15.31 7.08
C LYS A 87 -12.93 16.27 6.09
N GLU A 88 -11.62 16.16 5.86
CA GLU A 88 -10.87 17.12 5.06
C GLU A 88 -10.69 16.67 3.61
N VAL A 89 -10.88 15.38 3.32
CA VAL A 89 -10.68 14.82 1.97
C VAL A 89 -11.98 14.23 1.41
N ALA A 90 -12.60 13.28 2.11
CA ALA A 90 -13.75 12.55 1.58
C ALA A 90 -15.04 13.38 1.64
N GLU A 91 -15.29 14.13 2.71
CA GLU A 91 -16.45 15.01 2.87
C GLU A 91 -16.53 16.12 1.81
N PRO A 92 -15.47 16.92 1.56
CA PRO A 92 -15.52 17.92 0.49
C PRO A 92 -15.60 17.31 -0.92
N ALA A 93 -15.09 16.10 -1.13
CA ALA A 93 -15.09 15.45 -2.44
C ALA A 93 -16.40 14.70 -2.77
N LEU A 94 -17.01 14.04 -1.79
CA LEU A 94 -18.15 13.11 -1.98
C LEU A 94 -19.45 13.62 -1.37
N GLY A 95 -19.40 14.61 -0.48
CA GLY A 95 -20.55 15.19 0.21
C GLY A 95 -21.47 14.15 0.84
N PRO A 96 -22.72 13.98 0.38
CA PRO A 96 -23.67 13.04 0.98
C PRO A 96 -23.25 11.57 0.86
N TYR A 97 -22.31 11.23 -0.02
CA TYR A 97 -21.86 9.85 -0.24
C TYR A 97 -20.65 9.46 0.61
N THR A 98 -20.12 10.36 1.43
CA THR A 98 -18.89 10.16 2.18
C THR A 98 -18.94 8.92 3.05
N ASP A 99 -20.00 8.70 3.83
CA ASP A 99 -20.07 7.55 4.74
C ASP A 99 -20.06 6.20 4.02
N ARG A 100 -20.53 6.16 2.77
CA ARG A 100 -20.50 4.95 1.95
C ARG A 100 -19.11 4.66 1.39
N PHE A 101 -18.38 5.70 0.96
CA PHE A 101 -17.11 5.53 0.25
C PHE A 101 -15.87 5.76 1.11
N VAL A 102 -16.00 6.32 2.32
CA VAL A 102 -14.86 6.63 3.20
C VAL A 102 -14.01 5.39 3.50
N HIS A 103 -14.65 4.22 3.64
CA HIS A 103 -13.97 2.94 3.84
C HIS A 103 -13.02 2.61 2.68
N TYR A 104 -13.47 2.83 1.43
CA TYR A 104 -12.62 2.64 0.25
C TYR A 104 -11.45 3.64 0.25
N VAL A 105 -11.72 4.92 0.54
CA VAL A 105 -10.70 5.97 0.62
C VAL A 105 -9.62 5.62 1.63
N TRP A 106 -10.00 5.19 2.84
CA TRP A 106 -9.05 4.75 3.86
C TRP A 106 -8.20 3.58 3.38
N THR A 107 -8.82 2.51 2.83
CA THR A 107 -8.06 1.35 2.36
C THR A 107 -7.09 1.69 1.22
N CYS A 108 -7.51 2.53 0.27
CA CYS A 108 -6.69 2.96 -0.85
C CYS A 108 -5.50 3.81 -0.37
N PHE A 109 -5.76 4.77 0.51
CA PHE A 109 -4.72 5.62 1.10
C PHE A 109 -3.63 4.78 1.78
N PHE A 110 -4.01 3.89 2.70
CA PHE A 110 -3.04 3.08 3.42
C PHE A 110 -2.33 2.09 2.50
N PHE A 111 -3.03 1.47 1.55
CA PHE A 111 -2.37 0.58 0.58
C PHE A 111 -1.28 1.30 -0.21
N ILE A 112 -1.58 2.49 -0.74
CA ILE A 112 -0.60 3.31 -1.46
C ILE A 112 0.54 3.74 -0.53
N LEU A 113 0.24 4.11 0.72
CA LEU A 113 1.24 4.47 1.73
C LEU A 113 2.21 3.30 1.99
N PHE A 114 1.71 2.07 2.15
CA PHE A 114 2.54 0.89 2.34
C PHE A 114 3.36 0.55 1.10
N CYS A 115 2.78 0.66 -0.10
CA CYS A 115 3.51 0.49 -1.36
C CYS A 115 4.67 1.48 -1.45
N ASN A 116 4.45 2.75 -1.10
CA ASN A 116 5.48 3.78 -1.13
C ASN A 116 6.56 3.57 -0.06
N LEU A 117 6.17 3.12 1.14
CA LEU A 117 7.11 2.85 2.23
C LEU A 117 7.98 1.61 1.95
N LEU A 118 7.44 0.59 1.29
CA LEU A 118 8.16 -0.62 0.89
C LEU A 118 9.00 -0.44 -0.38
N GLY A 119 8.65 0.55 -1.21
CA GLY A 119 9.37 0.87 -2.45
C GLY A 119 10.52 1.86 -2.28
N LEU A 120 10.66 2.47 -1.10
CA LEU A 120 11.79 3.32 -0.71
C LEU A 120 12.98 2.48 -0.26
#